data_AF-A0A832M1K8-F1
#
_entry.id   AF-A0A832M1K8-F1
#
_cell.length_a   1.000
_cell.length_b   1.000
_cell.length_c   1.000
_cell.angle_alpha   90.00
_cell.angle_beta   90.00
_cell.angle_gamma   90.00
#
_symmetry.space_group_name_H-M   'P 1'
#
loop_
_entity.id
_entity.type
_entity.pdbx_description
1 polymer ?
#
loop_
_entity_poly.entity_id
_entity_poly.type
_entity_poly.pdbx_seq_one_letter_code
_entity_poly.pdbx_strand_id
1 'polypeptide(L)'
;MSLKESSVRVGVGETLRLLEEEIAPSLLNGEPKILHVELPTGYGKSMASVLIAQRLARGEGRLAECAQRVIHAVPTRYLVEDLVERAGSRAGGSILVRGQCMFFDPLLKDPYFLSDLVFTTFDSYTLNFFKIPVAEAELMSAGFTRGHFDVSRYAVLSAVNVFDEYHVFVPGDSEVERTEEYESRALTTLYAVIRNLTESRVPVVLETATPRLNMLPLLERARAKLVRIALKLRRDSDLHGVVAVYDDEFVAKLERARYETELVEGRLVEVVKKNLGKMEKPLLVACNNVRTAVEVYRALRELDGLDVHLLHALFTLGERKRKLRELHRLRERGREFVVVTTQVIEVGVDLDFASMITDAAPLASLVQRAGRVNRRLEELLSRVLVVYDPMHADEGREAYAGVYNLGLTRLTLYALSEAIAKREVGWRLTSVEDRVELNGKTLITVSAIAKMVYPKEPAKIDEKHWRNLLILLKPQMESDSALTYLRLLGSFVREGALVPVYVPRGRLERGSLPALEMNRLVACPSYKLGLNLEKGELNVKVAGRVLQVENGDLLTIVEVRDGYEVERLDAGRVIEGIVRGAVRVGDKLGFLRALVARPDAYSREEGLRAW
;
A
#
# COMPACT_ATOMS: atom_id res chain seq x y z
N MET A 1 -0.70 -0.47 30.37
CA MET A 1 -1.10 0.91 30.71
C MET A 1 -2.16 1.30 29.68
N SER A 2 -3.44 1.32 30.05
CA SER A 2 -4.50 1.64 29.09
C SER A 2 -4.34 3.08 28.59
N LEU A 3 -4.62 3.30 27.30
CA LEU A 3 -4.66 4.65 26.73
C LEU A 3 -5.67 5.48 27.52
N LYS A 4 -5.24 6.62 28.07
CA LYS A 4 -6.18 7.63 28.54
C LYS A 4 -6.90 8.20 27.31
N GLU A 5 -8.23 8.20 27.32
CA GLU A 5 -9.08 8.78 26.27
C GLU A 5 -8.70 10.24 25.94
N SER A 6 -8.06 10.94 26.87
CA SER A 6 -7.53 12.31 26.71
C SER A 6 -6.40 12.48 25.68
N SER A 7 -5.98 11.41 24.99
CA SER A 7 -4.93 11.45 23.95
C SER A 7 -5.46 11.21 22.52
N VAL A 8 -6.77 11.02 22.37
CA VAL A 8 -7.41 10.71 21.09
C VAL A 8 -7.75 11.99 20.35
N ARG A 9 -7.35 12.07 19.07
CA ARG A 9 -7.70 13.20 18.18
C ARG A 9 -9.21 13.29 17.97
N VAL A 10 -9.72 14.50 17.80
CA VAL A 10 -11.17 14.76 17.69
C VAL A 10 -11.83 13.92 16.59
N GLY A 11 -11.24 13.89 15.39
CA GLY A 11 -11.78 13.10 14.27
C GLY A 11 -11.76 11.59 14.50
N VAL A 12 -10.81 11.08 15.28
CA VAL A 12 -10.77 9.66 15.67
C VAL A 12 -11.90 9.36 16.65
N GLY A 13 -12.09 10.22 17.66
CA GLY A 13 -13.21 10.13 18.60
C GLY A 13 -14.57 10.17 17.90
N GLU A 14 -14.71 11.05 16.91
CA GLU A 14 -15.93 11.19 16.13
C GLU A 14 -16.18 9.98 15.22
N THR A 15 -15.12 9.37 14.66
CA THR A 15 -15.23 8.09 13.92
C THR A 15 -15.79 6.99 14.81
N LEU A 16 -15.31 6.88 16.05
CA LEU A 16 -15.83 5.92 17.05
C LEU A 16 -17.29 6.22 17.41
N ARG A 17 -17.65 7.50 17.60
CA ARG A 17 -19.02 7.92 17.91
C ARG A 17 -19.98 7.54 16.78
N LEU A 18 -19.65 7.86 15.53
CA LEU A 18 -20.48 7.51 14.37
C LEU A 18 -20.64 6.00 14.20
N LEU A 19 -19.60 5.21 14.49
CA LEU A 19 -19.72 3.75 14.48
C LEU A 19 -20.77 3.24 15.48
N GLU A 20 -20.79 3.79 16.69
CA GLU A 20 -21.68 3.39 17.78
C GLU A 20 -23.11 3.92 17.64
N GLU A 21 -23.24 5.20 17.26
CA GLU A 21 -24.51 5.92 17.31
C GLU A 21 -25.24 5.95 15.96
N GLU A 22 -24.52 5.72 14.87
CA GLU A 22 -25.09 5.80 13.53
C GLU A 22 -24.94 4.51 12.72
N ILE A 23 -23.74 3.95 12.60
CA ILE A 23 -23.50 2.79 11.75
C ILE A 23 -24.09 1.52 12.37
N ALA A 24 -23.71 1.17 13.60
CA ALA A 24 -24.18 -0.05 14.26
C ALA A 24 -25.72 -0.10 14.39
N PRO A 25 -26.42 0.96 14.86
CA PRO A 25 -27.88 0.95 14.91
C PRO A 25 -28.52 0.81 13.53
N SER A 26 -27.96 1.44 12.50
CA SER A 26 -28.48 1.35 11.14
C SER A 26 -28.35 -0.07 10.55
N LEU A 27 -27.24 -0.75 10.83
CA LEU A 27 -27.04 -2.16 10.45
C LEU A 27 -28.04 -3.08 11.16
N LEU A 28 -28.23 -2.90 12.47
CA LEU A 28 -29.18 -3.68 13.27
C LEU A 28 -30.64 -3.48 12.80
N ASN A 29 -30.97 -2.27 12.34
CA ASN A 29 -32.29 -1.94 11.77
C ASN A 29 -32.46 -2.35 10.30
N GLY A 30 -31.43 -2.93 9.67
CA GLY A 30 -31.50 -3.39 8.28
C GLY A 30 -31.34 -2.31 7.21
N GLU A 31 -30.87 -1.12 7.58
CA GLU A 31 -30.49 -0.04 6.67
C GLU A 31 -28.97 0.13 6.66
N PRO A 32 -28.19 -0.66 5.90
CA PRO A 32 -26.74 -0.59 5.99
C PRO A 32 -26.19 0.80 5.60
N LYS A 33 -25.18 1.25 6.36
CA LYS A 33 -24.42 2.48 6.12
C LYS A 33 -22.94 2.16 6.02
N ILE A 34 -22.22 2.92 5.19
CA ILE A 34 -20.76 2.88 5.09
C ILE A 34 -20.21 4.15 5.74
N LEU A 35 -19.23 4.02 6.63
CA LEU A 35 -18.50 5.17 7.16
C LEU A 35 -17.32 5.51 6.26
N HIS A 36 -17.30 6.72 5.70
CA HIS A 36 -16.25 7.20 4.82
C HIS A 36 -15.45 8.33 5.51
N VAL A 37 -14.19 8.05 5.83
CA VAL A 37 -13.32 8.87 6.67
C VAL A 37 -12.28 9.61 5.83
N GLU A 38 -12.44 10.92 5.73
CA GLU A 38 -11.60 11.84 4.97
C GLU A 38 -10.75 12.69 5.94
N LEU A 39 -9.74 12.05 6.54
CA LEU A 39 -8.83 12.70 7.49
C LEU A 39 -7.38 12.74 6.92
N PRO A 40 -6.62 13.83 7.17
CA PRO A 40 -5.28 13.99 6.61
C PRO A 40 -4.31 12.84 6.93
N THR A 41 -3.29 12.69 6.10
CA THR A 41 -2.18 11.77 6.41
C THR A 41 -1.55 12.15 7.76
N GLY A 42 -1.17 11.16 8.56
CA GLY A 42 -0.59 11.40 9.88
C GLY A 42 -1.58 11.85 10.98
N TYR A 43 -2.87 12.01 10.69
CA TYR A 43 -3.89 12.38 11.70
C TYR A 43 -4.14 11.28 12.75
N GLY A 44 -3.72 10.04 12.45
CA GLY A 44 -3.83 8.91 13.38
C GLY A 44 -5.01 7.98 13.08
N LYS A 45 -5.49 7.90 11.83
CA LYS A 45 -6.60 7.04 11.41
C LYS A 45 -6.43 5.58 11.87
N SER A 46 -5.24 4.99 11.69
CA SER A 46 -4.95 3.63 12.17
C SER A 46 -5.05 3.44 13.70
N MET A 47 -5.02 4.51 14.51
CA MET A 47 -5.30 4.44 15.95
C MET A 47 -6.77 4.09 16.22
N ALA A 48 -7.68 4.53 15.35
CA ALA A 48 -9.10 4.24 15.47
C ALA A 48 -9.33 2.73 15.58
N SER A 49 -8.63 1.92 14.77
CA SER A 49 -8.75 0.46 14.81
C SER A 49 -8.34 -0.18 16.14
N VAL A 50 -7.34 0.38 16.84
CA VAL A 50 -6.93 -0.09 18.17
C VAL A 50 -8.03 0.18 19.19
N LEU A 51 -8.61 1.39 19.16
CA LEU A 51 -9.68 1.79 20.07
C LEU A 51 -10.98 1.01 19.82
N ILE A 52 -11.33 0.80 18.54
CA ILE A 52 -12.49 -0.02 18.15
C ILE A 52 -12.30 -1.45 18.67
N ALA A 53 -11.15 -2.07 18.42
CA ALA A 53 -10.86 -3.43 18.88
C ALA A 53 -10.88 -3.54 20.42
N GLN A 54 -10.37 -2.54 21.15
CA GLN A 54 -10.45 -2.51 22.61
C GLN A 54 -11.88 -2.46 23.14
N ARG A 55 -12.78 -1.69 22.50
CA ARG A 55 -14.20 -1.65 22.87
C ARG A 55 -14.91 -2.97 22.57
N LEU A 56 -14.68 -3.53 21.38
CA LEU A 56 -15.25 -4.81 20.99
C LEU A 56 -14.82 -5.94 21.93
N ALA A 57 -13.53 -6.00 22.30
CA ALA A 57 -13.01 -7.00 23.24
C ALA A 57 -13.62 -6.90 24.64
N ARG A 58 -14.14 -5.73 25.03
CA ARG A 58 -14.86 -5.53 26.30
C ARG A 58 -16.36 -5.74 26.19
N GLY A 59 -16.90 -5.96 24.99
CA GLY A 59 -18.34 -6.04 24.74
C GLY A 59 -19.06 -4.72 25.00
N GLU A 60 -18.37 -3.59 24.84
CA GLU A 60 -18.92 -2.25 25.09
C GLU A 60 -19.62 -1.70 23.84
N GLY A 61 -20.79 -1.08 24.02
CA GLY A 61 -21.47 -0.32 22.97
C GLY A 61 -22.36 -1.15 22.05
N ARG A 62 -23.02 -0.44 21.12
CA ARG A 62 -23.90 -1.04 20.11
C ARG A 62 -23.10 -1.78 19.04
N LEU A 63 -21.87 -1.35 18.79
CA LEU A 63 -21.00 -1.97 17.80
C LEU A 63 -20.66 -3.43 18.14
N ALA A 64 -20.56 -3.75 19.44
CA ALA A 64 -20.33 -5.13 19.91
C ALA A 64 -21.52 -6.07 19.65
N GLU A 65 -22.71 -5.56 19.35
CA GLU A 65 -23.88 -6.38 18.97
C GLU A 65 -23.76 -6.91 17.52
N CYS A 66 -22.96 -6.27 16.67
CA CYS A 66 -22.83 -6.62 15.24
C CYS A 66 -21.40 -6.95 14.79
N ALA A 67 -20.39 -6.78 15.65
CA ALA A 67 -19.01 -7.14 15.36
C ALA A 67 -18.29 -7.70 16.60
N GLN A 68 -17.26 -8.50 16.36
CA GLN A 68 -16.44 -9.17 17.39
C GLN A 68 -14.97 -8.77 17.35
N ARG A 69 -14.50 -8.27 16.20
CA ARG A 69 -13.10 -7.94 15.95
C ARG A 69 -12.96 -6.85 14.88
N VAL A 70 -11.74 -6.41 14.64
CA VAL A 70 -11.40 -5.46 13.59
C VAL A 70 -10.45 -6.11 12.59
N ILE A 71 -10.79 -6.03 11.30
CA ILE A 71 -9.88 -6.39 10.21
C ILE A 71 -9.56 -5.10 9.45
N HIS A 72 -8.29 -4.71 9.48
CA HIS A 72 -7.80 -3.49 8.86
C HIS A 72 -6.92 -3.85 7.64
N ALA A 73 -7.49 -3.66 6.45
CA ALA A 73 -6.81 -3.88 5.17
C ALA A 73 -6.04 -2.63 4.73
N VAL A 74 -4.76 -2.81 4.39
CA VAL A 74 -3.82 -1.76 3.95
C VAL A 74 -3.21 -2.08 2.58
N PRO A 75 -2.73 -1.09 1.82
CA PRO A 75 -2.23 -1.30 0.44
C PRO A 75 -0.92 -2.09 0.35
N THR A 76 -0.07 -2.06 1.39
CA THR A 76 1.25 -2.69 1.34
C THR A 76 1.54 -3.58 2.54
N ARG A 77 2.30 -4.65 2.28
CA ARG A 77 2.74 -5.58 3.31
C ARG A 77 3.59 -4.93 4.41
N TYR A 78 4.46 -3.99 4.05
CA TYR A 78 5.38 -3.38 5.02
C TYR A 78 4.60 -2.62 6.11
N LEU A 79 3.50 -1.98 5.72
CA LEU A 79 2.61 -1.31 6.65
C LEU A 79 1.92 -2.30 7.61
N VAL A 80 1.70 -3.56 7.22
CA VAL A 80 1.17 -4.60 8.12
C VAL A 80 2.14 -4.86 9.27
N GLU A 81 3.42 -5.13 8.99
CA GLU A 81 4.43 -5.41 10.04
C GLU A 81 4.54 -4.23 11.03
N ASP A 82 4.70 -3.02 10.51
CA ASP A 82 4.80 -1.79 11.30
C ASP A 82 3.53 -1.50 12.13
N LEU A 83 2.33 -1.69 11.55
CA LEU A 83 1.08 -1.47 12.28
C LEU A 83 0.89 -2.49 13.40
N VAL A 84 1.23 -3.77 13.18
CA VAL A 84 1.16 -4.80 14.23
C VAL A 84 2.06 -4.44 15.41
N GLU A 85 3.31 -4.05 15.15
CA GLU A 85 4.25 -3.66 16.21
C GLU A 85 3.77 -2.42 16.98
N ARG A 86 3.35 -1.36 16.26
CA ARG A 86 2.88 -0.10 16.88
C ARG A 86 1.58 -0.28 17.65
N ALA A 87 0.61 -1.00 17.08
CA ALA A 87 -0.67 -1.26 17.72
C ALA A 87 -0.52 -2.20 18.92
N GLY A 88 0.29 -3.26 18.81
CA GLY A 88 0.57 -4.16 19.93
C GLY A 88 1.21 -3.42 21.12
N SER A 89 2.20 -2.56 20.84
CA SER A 89 2.84 -1.73 21.86
C SER A 89 1.84 -0.78 22.56
N ARG A 90 0.91 -0.19 21.80
CA ARG A 90 -0.11 0.74 22.32
C ARG A 90 -1.25 0.04 23.06
N ALA A 91 -1.67 -1.12 22.57
CA ALA A 91 -2.68 -1.95 23.23
C ALA A 91 -2.19 -2.39 24.62
N GLY A 92 -0.87 -2.53 24.82
CA GLY A 92 -0.29 -2.88 26.10
C GLY A 92 -0.83 -4.21 26.65
N GLY A 93 -1.15 -5.15 25.75
CA GLY A 93 -1.71 -6.47 26.08
C GLY A 93 -3.22 -6.51 26.28
N SER A 94 -3.96 -5.40 26.12
CA SER A 94 -5.42 -5.40 26.32
C SER A 94 -6.20 -6.14 25.23
N ILE A 95 -5.59 -6.33 24.06
CA ILE A 95 -6.16 -7.02 22.90
C ILE A 95 -5.05 -7.78 22.18
N LEU A 96 -5.42 -8.85 21.48
CA LEU A 96 -4.54 -9.61 20.60
C LEU A 96 -4.44 -8.91 19.23
N VAL A 97 -3.26 -8.37 18.93
CA VAL A 97 -2.96 -7.74 17.64
C VAL A 97 -2.07 -8.64 16.80
N ARG A 98 -2.52 -8.99 15.60
CA ARG A 98 -1.78 -9.86 14.67
C ARG A 98 -1.82 -9.32 13.24
N GLY A 99 -0.99 -9.90 12.38
CA GLY A 99 -0.94 -9.55 10.96
C GLY A 99 -1.24 -10.75 10.06
N GLN A 100 -1.69 -10.50 8.83
CA GLN A 100 -1.75 -11.53 7.80
C GLN A 100 -1.35 -10.96 6.44
N CYS A 101 -0.27 -11.50 5.88
CA CYS A 101 0.05 -11.36 4.47
C CYS A 101 1.01 -12.48 4.01
N MET A 102 1.33 -12.53 2.73
CA MET A 102 2.27 -13.51 2.18
C MET A 102 3.69 -13.31 2.74
N PHE A 103 4.35 -14.41 3.10
CA PHE A 103 5.70 -14.46 3.69
C PHE A 103 5.90 -13.60 4.95
N PHE A 104 4.83 -13.39 5.74
CA PHE A 104 4.86 -12.69 7.02
C PHE A 104 5.55 -13.50 8.12
N ASP A 105 6.03 -12.82 9.18
CA ASP A 105 6.62 -13.49 10.34
C ASP A 105 5.59 -14.46 10.98
N PRO A 106 5.87 -15.78 10.99
CA PRO A 106 4.95 -16.77 11.55
C PRO A 106 4.58 -16.50 13.02
N LEU A 107 5.47 -15.90 13.81
CA LEU A 107 5.22 -15.60 15.22
C LEU A 107 4.18 -14.50 15.42
N LEU A 108 3.97 -13.65 14.41
CA LEU A 108 3.02 -12.54 14.43
C LEU A 108 1.78 -12.80 13.55
N LYS A 109 1.76 -13.93 12.83
CA LYS A 109 0.75 -14.23 11.82
C LYS A 109 -0.55 -14.74 12.45
N ASP A 110 -1.68 -14.21 11.98
CA ASP A 110 -2.99 -14.83 12.17
C ASP A 110 -3.41 -15.51 10.86
N PRO A 111 -3.58 -16.85 10.82
CA PRO A 111 -3.91 -17.56 9.59
C PRO A 111 -5.35 -17.38 9.11
N TYR A 112 -6.30 -16.97 9.98
CA TYR A 112 -7.74 -17.00 9.67
C TYR A 112 -8.51 -15.75 10.13
N PHE A 113 -7.80 -14.66 10.46
CA PHE A 113 -8.36 -13.39 10.94
C PHE A 113 -9.11 -13.47 12.29
N LEU A 114 -8.70 -14.34 13.21
CA LEU A 114 -9.47 -14.58 14.45
C LEU A 114 -9.11 -13.68 15.64
N SER A 115 -7.95 -13.02 15.60
CA SER A 115 -7.51 -12.08 16.65
C SER A 115 -8.39 -10.83 16.75
N ASP A 116 -8.37 -10.15 17.90
CA ASP A 116 -9.18 -8.94 18.17
C ASP A 116 -8.94 -7.81 17.14
N LEU A 117 -7.69 -7.65 16.71
CA LEU A 117 -7.30 -6.74 15.64
C LEU A 117 -6.32 -7.43 14.69
N VAL A 118 -6.70 -7.52 13.42
CA VAL A 118 -5.83 -8.06 12.37
C VAL A 118 -5.54 -7.02 11.30
N PHE A 119 -4.26 -6.69 11.12
CA PHE A 119 -3.80 -5.94 9.96
C PHE A 119 -3.51 -6.89 8.80
N THR A 120 -3.97 -6.55 7.61
CA THR A 120 -3.79 -7.40 6.42
C THR A 120 -3.57 -6.56 5.17
N THR A 121 -2.98 -7.15 4.14
CA THR A 121 -2.97 -6.52 2.80
C THR A 121 -4.32 -6.71 2.10
N PHE A 122 -4.71 -5.79 1.21
CA PHE A 122 -5.89 -6.01 0.35
C PHE A 122 -5.82 -7.33 -0.44
N ASP A 123 -4.64 -7.72 -0.92
CA ASP A 123 -4.44 -9.02 -1.58
C ASP A 123 -4.88 -10.19 -0.68
N SER A 124 -4.36 -10.23 0.55
CA SER A 124 -4.67 -11.32 1.47
C SER A 124 -6.13 -11.26 1.93
N TYR A 125 -6.67 -10.06 2.14
CA TYR A 125 -8.09 -9.88 2.45
C TYR A 125 -8.97 -10.46 1.34
N THR A 126 -8.75 -10.06 0.09
CA THR A 126 -9.58 -10.48 -1.06
C THR A 126 -9.49 -11.97 -1.32
N LEU A 127 -8.29 -12.58 -1.19
CA LEU A 127 -8.13 -14.03 -1.30
C LEU A 127 -9.00 -14.77 -0.28
N ASN A 128 -8.90 -14.44 1.01
CA ASN A 128 -9.71 -15.09 2.04
C ASN A 128 -11.23 -14.85 1.82
N PHE A 129 -11.61 -13.65 1.41
CA PHE A 129 -13.00 -13.29 1.13
C PHE A 129 -13.60 -14.15 -0.01
N PHE A 130 -12.84 -14.28 -1.10
CA PHE A 130 -13.21 -15.07 -2.28
C PHE A 130 -12.79 -16.54 -2.16
N LYS A 131 -12.83 -17.10 -0.94
CA LYS A 131 -12.67 -18.52 -0.65
C LYS A 131 -11.30 -19.11 -0.98
N ILE A 132 -10.24 -18.35 -0.81
CA ILE A 132 -8.85 -18.80 -0.93
C ILE A 132 -8.11 -18.45 0.37
N PRO A 133 -8.13 -19.34 1.38
CA PRO A 133 -7.43 -19.12 2.63
C PRO A 133 -5.93 -18.96 2.39
N VAL A 134 -5.38 -17.79 2.70
CA VAL A 134 -3.96 -17.49 2.44
C VAL A 134 -3.03 -18.44 3.20
N ALA A 135 -3.47 -18.93 4.37
CA ALA A 135 -2.71 -19.88 5.17
C ALA A 135 -2.62 -21.28 4.54
N GLU A 136 -3.57 -21.64 3.66
CA GLU A 136 -3.69 -22.99 3.10
C GLU A 136 -3.54 -23.05 1.59
N ALA A 137 -3.46 -21.91 0.89
CA ALA A 137 -3.45 -21.85 -0.57
C ALA A 137 -2.40 -22.78 -1.24
N GLU A 138 -1.22 -22.92 -0.62
CA GLU A 138 -0.18 -23.85 -1.09
C GLU A 138 -0.58 -25.32 -0.87
N LEU A 139 -1.07 -25.65 0.32
CA LEU A 139 -1.55 -26.99 0.66
C LEU A 139 -2.75 -27.40 -0.21
N MET A 140 -3.63 -26.44 -0.50
CA MET A 140 -4.76 -26.62 -1.42
C MET A 140 -4.29 -26.95 -2.82
N SER A 141 -3.34 -26.16 -3.35
CA SER A 141 -2.78 -26.41 -4.67
C SER A 141 -2.04 -27.73 -4.78
N ALA A 142 -1.48 -28.21 -3.67
CA ALA A 142 -0.85 -29.52 -3.54
C ALA A 142 -1.86 -30.67 -3.28
N GLY A 143 -3.16 -30.37 -3.12
CA GLY A 143 -4.20 -31.37 -2.90
C GLY A 143 -4.25 -31.94 -1.46
N PHE A 144 -3.55 -31.33 -0.50
CA PHE A 144 -3.51 -31.79 0.89
C PHE A 144 -4.70 -31.30 1.74
N THR A 145 -5.38 -30.23 1.32
CA THR A 145 -6.55 -29.67 2.00
C THR A 145 -7.54 -29.15 0.98
N ARG A 146 -8.81 -29.05 1.36
CA ARG A 146 -9.85 -28.40 0.56
C ARG A 146 -9.97 -26.90 0.84
N GLY A 147 -9.22 -26.38 1.82
CA GLY A 147 -9.23 -24.97 2.22
C GLY A 147 -10.38 -24.63 3.17
N HIS A 148 -10.05 -24.21 4.40
CA HIS A 148 -11.03 -23.85 5.42
C HIS A 148 -11.49 -22.40 5.28
N PHE A 149 -12.02 -22.04 4.12
CA PHE A 149 -12.44 -20.67 3.83
C PHE A 149 -13.58 -20.16 4.69
N ASP A 150 -14.43 -21.05 5.22
CA ASP A 150 -15.52 -20.66 6.10
C ASP A 150 -15.02 -19.96 7.37
N VAL A 151 -13.85 -20.35 7.89
CA VAL A 151 -13.27 -19.73 9.09
C VAL A 151 -12.90 -18.28 8.82
N SER A 152 -12.19 -18.03 7.71
CA SER A 152 -11.77 -16.67 7.35
C SER A 152 -12.95 -15.80 6.92
N ARG A 153 -13.96 -16.39 6.26
CA ARG A 153 -15.20 -15.67 5.91
C ARG A 153 -16.04 -15.34 7.12
N TYR A 154 -16.22 -16.28 8.06
CA TYR A 154 -16.85 -16.00 9.35
C TYR A 154 -16.14 -14.83 10.03
N ALA A 155 -14.81 -14.87 10.05
CA ALA A 155 -14.01 -13.83 10.66
C ALA A 155 -14.26 -12.45 10.04
N VAL A 156 -14.32 -12.37 8.71
CA VAL A 156 -14.66 -11.15 7.95
C VAL A 156 -16.09 -10.68 8.21
N LEU A 157 -17.07 -11.59 8.16
CA LEU A 157 -18.49 -11.25 8.29
C LEU A 157 -18.91 -10.87 9.72
N SER A 158 -18.05 -11.11 10.70
CA SER A 158 -18.25 -10.70 12.10
C SER A 158 -17.26 -9.62 12.54
N ALA A 159 -16.60 -8.95 11.61
CA ALA A 159 -15.63 -7.89 11.89
C ALA A 159 -16.15 -6.49 11.51
N VAL A 160 -15.59 -5.46 12.15
CA VAL A 160 -15.49 -4.14 11.54
C VAL A 160 -14.40 -4.21 10.47
N ASN A 161 -14.77 -4.00 9.21
CA ASN A 161 -13.86 -4.07 8.08
C ASN A 161 -13.40 -2.66 7.70
N VAL A 162 -12.12 -2.36 7.93
CA VAL A 162 -11.49 -1.08 7.62
C VAL A 162 -10.65 -1.24 6.34
N PHE A 163 -10.93 -0.42 5.33
CA PHE A 163 -10.16 -0.37 4.08
C PHE A 163 -9.42 0.97 4.00
N ASP A 164 -8.14 0.96 4.34
CA ASP A 164 -7.29 2.16 4.37
C ASP A 164 -6.65 2.44 3.01
N GLU A 165 -6.62 3.72 2.65
CA GLU A 165 -6.22 4.24 1.35
C GLU A 165 -6.84 3.47 0.17
N TYR A 166 -8.13 3.12 0.28
CA TYR A 166 -8.85 2.32 -0.74
C TYR A 166 -8.82 2.96 -2.15
N HIS A 167 -8.55 4.27 -2.22
CA HIS A 167 -8.48 5.02 -3.47
C HIS A 167 -7.36 4.53 -4.42
N VAL A 168 -6.37 3.77 -3.91
CA VAL A 168 -5.30 3.18 -4.75
C VAL A 168 -5.82 2.18 -5.78
N PHE A 169 -7.02 1.64 -5.59
CA PHE A 169 -7.68 0.74 -6.55
C PHE A 169 -8.54 1.48 -7.57
N VAL A 170 -8.58 2.81 -7.52
CA VAL A 170 -9.31 3.63 -8.47
C VAL A 170 -8.40 3.91 -9.66
N PRO A 171 -8.86 3.70 -10.91
CA PRO A 171 -8.05 3.90 -12.09
C PRO A 171 -7.29 5.24 -12.14
N GLY A 172 -6.03 5.17 -12.56
CA GLY A 172 -5.13 6.27 -12.86
C GLY A 172 -4.08 6.61 -11.80
N ASP A 173 -4.35 6.40 -10.50
CA ASP A 173 -3.37 6.73 -9.44
C ASP A 173 -2.37 5.60 -9.15
N SER A 174 -2.64 4.40 -9.68
CA SER A 174 -1.80 3.24 -9.45
C SER A 174 -0.53 3.30 -10.32
N GLU A 175 0.50 2.52 -9.96
CA GLU A 175 1.57 2.27 -10.92
C GLU A 175 0.91 1.67 -12.18
N VAL A 176 1.18 2.22 -13.37
CA VAL A 176 0.77 1.73 -14.70
C VAL A 176 1.29 0.32 -14.85
N GLU A 177 0.48 -0.55 -14.31
CA GLU A 177 0.44 -1.95 -14.57
C GLU A 177 -0.41 -2.11 -15.86
N ARG A 178 0.21 -1.59 -16.93
CA ARG A 178 0.07 -1.72 -18.40
C ARG A 178 -1.28 -1.96 -19.09
N THR A 179 -2.43 -2.07 -18.43
CA THR A 179 -3.74 -2.15 -19.11
C THR A 179 -4.88 -1.51 -18.30
N GLU A 180 -5.79 -0.79 -18.98
CA GLU A 180 -7.05 -0.31 -18.37
C GLU A 180 -7.90 -1.46 -17.77
N GLU A 181 -7.75 -2.67 -18.32
CA GLU A 181 -8.41 -3.88 -17.85
C GLU A 181 -8.03 -4.23 -16.39
N TYR A 182 -6.76 -4.06 -16.02
CA TYR A 182 -6.29 -4.34 -14.66
C TYR A 182 -6.87 -3.37 -13.61
N GLU A 183 -6.80 -2.07 -13.86
CA GLU A 183 -7.31 -1.08 -12.90
C GLU A 183 -8.83 -1.25 -12.70
N SER A 184 -9.55 -1.56 -13.77
CA SER A 184 -10.97 -1.91 -13.69
C SER A 184 -11.20 -3.17 -12.84
N ARG A 185 -10.36 -4.19 -12.95
CA ARG A 185 -10.43 -5.42 -12.16
C ARG A 185 -10.25 -5.16 -10.66
N ALA A 186 -9.24 -4.38 -10.28
CA ALA A 186 -8.95 -4.06 -8.89
C ALA A 186 -10.11 -3.27 -8.24
N LEU A 187 -10.60 -2.24 -8.94
CA LEU A 187 -11.79 -1.48 -8.55
C LEU A 187 -13.02 -2.39 -8.39
N THR A 188 -13.26 -3.27 -9.37
CA THR A 188 -14.41 -4.17 -9.38
C THR A 188 -14.35 -5.16 -8.21
N THR A 189 -13.16 -5.66 -7.88
CA THR A 189 -12.94 -6.53 -6.72
C THR A 189 -13.28 -5.82 -5.42
N LEU A 190 -12.78 -4.58 -5.23
CA LEU A 190 -13.10 -3.79 -4.04
C LEU A 190 -14.60 -3.53 -3.93
N TYR A 191 -15.25 -3.16 -5.03
CA TYR A 191 -16.70 -2.94 -5.07
C TYR A 191 -17.48 -4.22 -4.72
N ALA A 192 -17.04 -5.41 -5.17
CA ALA A 192 -17.64 -6.70 -4.84
C ALA A 192 -17.55 -7.07 -3.38
N VAL A 193 -16.40 -6.81 -2.77
CA VAL A 193 -16.22 -6.95 -1.33
C VAL A 193 -17.17 -6.02 -0.59
N ILE A 194 -17.11 -4.71 -0.85
CA ILE A 194 -17.91 -3.70 -0.13
C ILE A 194 -19.40 -4.02 -0.26
N ARG A 195 -19.88 -4.29 -1.47
CA ARG A 195 -21.30 -4.59 -1.71
C ARG A 195 -21.76 -5.87 -1.01
N ASN A 196 -20.93 -6.91 -0.96
CA ASN A 196 -21.32 -8.13 -0.26
C ASN A 196 -21.31 -7.95 1.26
N LEU A 197 -20.37 -7.16 1.81
CA LEU A 197 -20.36 -6.80 3.22
C LEU A 197 -21.59 -5.99 3.62
N THR A 198 -21.97 -4.98 2.84
CA THR A 198 -23.16 -4.15 3.12
C THR A 198 -24.46 -4.93 2.98
N GLU A 199 -24.60 -5.76 1.94
CA GLU A 199 -25.75 -6.67 1.78
C GLU A 199 -25.85 -7.67 2.95
N SER A 200 -24.71 -8.05 3.54
CA SER A 200 -24.62 -8.91 4.73
C SER A 200 -24.71 -8.14 6.05
N ARG A 201 -24.95 -6.82 6.02
CA ARG A 201 -25.05 -5.92 7.20
C ARG A 201 -23.80 -5.94 8.08
N VAL A 202 -22.64 -6.02 7.47
CA VAL A 202 -21.34 -5.97 8.14
C VAL A 202 -20.83 -4.52 8.20
N PRO A 203 -20.24 -4.06 9.33
CA PRO A 203 -19.67 -2.72 9.40
C PRO A 203 -18.50 -2.53 8.44
N VAL A 204 -18.56 -1.45 7.64
CA VAL A 204 -17.53 -1.07 6.67
C VAL A 204 -17.06 0.37 6.93
N VAL A 205 -15.75 0.54 7.06
CA VAL A 205 -15.06 1.83 7.17
C VAL A 205 -14.11 1.98 5.98
N LEU A 206 -14.23 3.08 5.25
CA LEU A 206 -13.34 3.44 4.15
C LEU A 206 -12.52 4.65 4.57
N GLU A 207 -11.20 4.50 4.64
CA GLU A 207 -10.30 5.60 5.03
C GLU A 207 -9.51 6.10 3.82
N THR A 208 -9.40 7.42 3.68
CA THR A 208 -8.60 8.03 2.61
C THR A 208 -8.11 9.42 2.99
N ALA A 209 -6.91 9.79 2.56
CA ALA A 209 -6.46 11.19 2.59
C ALA A 209 -6.83 11.96 1.30
N THR A 210 -7.10 11.25 0.20
CA THR A 210 -7.36 11.83 -1.11
C THR A 210 -8.64 11.23 -1.69
N PRO A 211 -9.81 11.75 -1.30
CA PRO A 211 -11.08 11.17 -1.73
C PRO A 211 -11.26 11.31 -3.25
N ARG A 212 -11.39 10.17 -3.93
CA ARG A 212 -11.82 10.11 -5.33
C ARG A 212 -13.33 10.31 -5.37
N LEU A 213 -13.80 11.55 -5.55
CA LEU A 213 -15.24 11.88 -5.46
C LEU A 213 -16.10 11.09 -6.45
N ASN A 214 -15.53 10.70 -7.59
CA ASN A 214 -16.20 9.84 -8.58
C ASN A 214 -16.42 8.38 -8.12
N MET A 215 -15.82 7.97 -7.01
CA MET A 215 -16.12 6.70 -6.35
C MET A 215 -17.39 6.75 -5.51
N LEU A 216 -17.76 7.93 -4.98
CA LEU A 216 -18.90 8.04 -4.07
C LEU A 216 -20.21 7.54 -4.71
N PRO A 217 -20.56 7.89 -5.96
CA PRO A 217 -21.76 7.36 -6.61
C PRO A 217 -21.72 5.84 -6.82
N LEU A 218 -20.54 5.25 -7.00
CA LEU A 218 -20.40 3.80 -7.13
C LEU A 218 -20.60 3.12 -5.76
N LEU A 219 -20.07 3.70 -4.69
CA LEU A 219 -20.26 3.20 -3.32
C LEU A 219 -21.73 3.27 -2.88
N GLU A 220 -22.48 4.31 -3.27
CA GLU A 220 -23.93 4.38 -3.00
C GLU A 220 -24.72 3.26 -3.70
N ARG A 221 -24.23 2.77 -4.85
CA ARG A 221 -24.80 1.59 -5.53
C ARG A 221 -24.50 0.28 -4.81
N ALA A 222 -23.68 0.28 -3.75
CA ALA A 222 -23.47 -0.88 -2.88
C ALA A 222 -24.64 -1.11 -1.90
N ARG A 223 -25.82 -0.54 -2.16
CA ARG A 223 -27.04 -0.66 -1.34
C ARG A 223 -26.87 -0.15 0.10
N ALA A 224 -25.98 0.82 0.30
CA ALA A 224 -25.73 1.43 1.59
C ALA A 224 -25.67 2.96 1.45
N LYS A 225 -26.16 3.68 2.46
CA LYS A 225 -25.99 5.14 2.53
C LYS A 225 -24.56 5.45 3.01
N LEU A 226 -23.94 6.49 2.46
CA LEU A 226 -22.64 6.96 2.93
C LEU A 226 -22.82 7.94 4.09
N VAL A 227 -22.12 7.69 5.19
CA VAL A 227 -21.89 8.66 6.26
C VAL A 227 -20.46 9.15 6.10
N ARG A 228 -20.31 10.40 5.71
CA ARG A 228 -18.99 10.99 5.46
C ARG A 228 -18.55 11.80 6.67
N ILE A 229 -17.30 11.65 7.06
CA ILE A 229 -16.65 12.47 8.08
C ILE A 229 -15.39 13.08 7.47
N ALA A 230 -15.20 14.39 7.65
CA ALA A 230 -14.06 15.08 7.11
C ALA A 230 -13.57 16.19 8.05
N LEU A 231 -12.26 16.43 8.05
CA LEU A 231 -11.70 17.59 8.75
C LEU A 231 -12.12 18.88 8.05
N LYS A 232 -12.59 19.86 8.82
CA LYS A 232 -12.84 21.22 8.37
C LYS A 232 -12.01 22.19 9.17
N LEU A 233 -11.39 23.17 8.51
CA LEU A 233 -10.48 24.11 9.17
C LEU A 233 -11.24 25.27 9.81
N ARG A 234 -12.46 25.59 9.36
CA ARG A 234 -13.24 26.73 9.86
C ARG A 234 -14.71 26.40 10.13
N ARG A 235 -15.23 26.90 11.26
CA ARG A 235 -16.66 26.78 11.65
C ARG A 235 -17.51 27.88 10.99
N ASP A 236 -17.52 27.94 9.67
CA ASP A 236 -18.17 29.03 8.90
C ASP A 236 -19.44 28.61 8.15
N SER A 237 -19.70 27.31 8.04
CA SER A 237 -20.84 26.76 7.29
C SER A 237 -21.03 25.27 7.60
N ASP A 238 -22.26 24.79 7.52
CA ASP A 238 -22.54 23.37 7.55
C ASP A 238 -22.31 22.75 6.16
N LEU A 239 -21.82 21.52 6.13
CA LEU A 239 -21.63 20.77 4.89
C LEU A 239 -22.76 19.78 4.72
N HIS A 240 -23.45 19.86 3.59
CA HIS A 240 -24.49 18.91 3.30
C HIS A 240 -23.91 17.49 3.16
N GLY A 241 -24.40 16.56 3.98
CA GLY A 241 -24.03 15.14 3.89
C GLY A 241 -22.61 14.81 4.36
N VAL A 242 -21.96 15.70 5.11
CA VAL A 242 -20.64 15.45 5.71
C VAL A 242 -20.64 15.92 7.16
N VAL A 243 -20.24 15.04 8.07
CA VAL A 243 -19.97 15.35 9.47
C VAL A 243 -18.62 16.08 9.54
N ALA A 244 -18.68 17.38 9.82
CA ALA A 244 -17.49 18.23 9.91
C ALA A 244 -16.78 18.03 11.26
N VAL A 245 -15.50 17.65 11.21
CA VAL A 245 -14.62 17.57 12.37
C VAL A 245 -13.83 18.88 12.50
N TYR A 246 -13.83 19.44 13.70
CA TYR A 246 -13.02 20.61 14.05
C TYR A 246 -12.01 20.23 15.13
N ASP A 247 -10.73 20.28 14.80
CA ASP A 247 -9.61 19.95 15.71
C ASP A 247 -8.68 21.16 15.83
N ASP A 248 -8.99 22.05 16.77
CA ASP A 248 -8.29 23.33 16.93
C ASP A 248 -6.78 23.14 17.20
N GLU A 249 -6.39 22.07 17.91
CA GLU A 249 -4.98 21.77 18.17
C GLU A 249 -4.24 21.35 16.88
N PHE A 250 -4.88 20.55 16.04
CA PHE A 250 -4.32 20.16 14.74
C PHE A 250 -4.27 21.34 13.78
N VAL A 251 -5.33 22.17 13.74
CA VAL A 251 -5.39 23.38 12.92
C VAL A 251 -4.29 24.37 13.33
N ALA A 252 -4.10 24.60 14.63
CA ALA A 252 -3.03 25.47 15.13
C ALA A 252 -1.62 24.96 14.75
N LYS A 253 -1.43 23.64 14.68
CA LYS A 253 -0.17 23.04 14.17
C LYS A 253 -0.02 23.26 12.68
N LEU A 254 -1.08 23.06 11.89
CA LEU A 254 -1.08 23.31 10.46
C LEU A 254 -0.76 24.76 10.12
N GLU A 255 -1.28 25.72 10.90
CA GLU A 255 -1.02 27.16 10.71
C GLU A 255 0.46 27.55 10.84
N ARG A 256 1.23 26.78 11.62
CA ARG A 256 2.67 27.03 11.83
C ARG A 256 3.52 26.44 10.72
N ALA A 257 3.07 25.37 10.07
CA ALA A 257 3.78 24.73 8.98
C ALA A 257 3.64 25.54 7.68
N ARG A 258 4.76 25.77 6.98
CA ARG A 258 4.76 26.51 5.70
C ARG A 258 5.32 25.66 4.59
N TYR A 259 4.69 25.72 3.42
CA TYR A 259 5.12 24.95 2.24
C TYR A 259 5.35 25.89 1.06
N GLU A 260 6.56 25.85 0.50
CA GLU A 260 6.90 26.51 -0.77
C GLU A 260 6.97 25.45 -1.85
N THR A 261 6.08 25.54 -2.85
CA THR A 261 5.97 24.53 -3.91
C THR A 261 6.41 25.12 -5.24
N GLU A 262 7.30 24.42 -5.94
CA GLU A 262 7.81 24.81 -7.24
C GLU A 262 7.69 23.64 -8.22
N LEU A 263 7.25 23.95 -9.45
CA LEU A 263 7.33 23.02 -10.58
C LEU A 263 8.60 23.31 -11.37
N VAL A 264 9.44 22.30 -11.56
CA VAL A 264 10.72 22.44 -12.26
C VAL A 264 10.76 21.46 -13.42
N GLU A 265 11.11 21.94 -14.61
CA GLU A 265 11.40 21.06 -15.75
C GLU A 265 12.88 20.67 -15.75
N GLY A 266 13.18 19.39 -15.96
CA GLY A 266 14.53 18.88 -16.12
C GLY A 266 14.74 17.48 -15.57
N ARG A 267 15.95 16.96 -15.71
CA ARG A 267 16.31 15.64 -15.17
C ARG A 267 16.44 15.72 -13.65
N LEU A 268 15.82 14.78 -12.94
CA LEU A 268 15.80 14.77 -11.47
C LEU A 268 17.19 14.92 -10.86
N VAL A 269 18.18 14.17 -11.35
CA VAL A 269 19.56 14.20 -10.83
C VAL A 269 20.20 15.59 -10.93
N GLU A 270 19.95 16.33 -11.99
CA GLU A 270 20.49 17.68 -12.22
C GLU A 270 19.78 18.69 -11.31
N VAL A 271 18.45 18.60 -11.21
CA VAL A 271 17.64 19.46 -10.35
C VAL A 271 18.00 19.27 -8.87
N VAL A 272 18.19 18.02 -8.45
CA VAL A 272 18.61 17.70 -7.08
C VAL A 272 19.99 18.30 -6.79
N LYS A 273 20.99 18.05 -7.65
CA LYS A 273 22.35 18.62 -7.48
C LYS A 273 22.34 20.15 -7.38
N LYS A 274 21.55 20.83 -8.24
CA LYS A 274 21.45 22.29 -8.27
C LYS A 274 20.79 22.88 -7.02
N ASN A 275 19.83 22.18 -6.41
CA ASN A 275 19.01 22.71 -5.34
C ASN A 275 19.37 22.19 -3.94
N LEU A 276 20.26 21.20 -3.81
CA LEU A 276 20.66 20.61 -2.52
C LEU A 276 20.98 21.64 -1.43
N GLY A 277 21.75 22.67 -1.74
CA GLY A 277 22.13 23.72 -0.77
C GLY A 277 20.98 24.63 -0.34
N LYS A 278 19.82 24.58 -1.01
CA LYS A 278 18.62 25.34 -0.68
C LYS A 278 17.59 24.51 0.08
N MET A 279 17.76 23.20 0.19
CA MET A 279 16.77 22.33 0.82
C MET A 279 17.09 22.14 2.30
N GLU A 280 16.08 22.30 3.15
CA GLU A 280 16.20 21.89 4.56
C GLU A 280 16.35 20.38 4.65
N LYS A 281 17.18 19.91 5.61
CA LYS A 281 17.42 18.49 5.86
C LYS A 281 16.80 18.05 7.19
N PRO A 282 16.38 16.78 7.36
CA PRO A 282 16.51 15.66 6.41
C PRO A 282 15.73 15.86 5.11
N LEU A 283 16.36 15.54 3.98
CA LEU A 283 15.79 15.76 2.65
C LEU A 283 15.28 14.44 2.05
N LEU A 284 14.04 14.45 1.58
CA LEU A 284 13.47 13.39 0.76
C LEU A 284 13.73 13.63 -0.72
N VAL A 285 14.30 12.65 -1.42
CA VAL A 285 14.36 12.61 -2.88
C VAL A 285 13.55 11.41 -3.39
N ALA A 286 12.32 11.67 -3.83
CA ALA A 286 11.38 10.64 -4.27
C ALA A 286 11.42 10.44 -5.78
N CYS A 287 11.77 9.23 -6.21
CA CYS A 287 11.92 8.84 -7.61
C CYS A 287 10.78 7.87 -8.02
N ASN A 288 10.32 7.94 -9.26
CA ASN A 288 9.27 7.04 -9.72
C ASN A 288 9.76 5.62 -9.98
N ASN A 289 11.04 5.44 -10.32
CA ASN A 289 11.60 4.12 -10.60
C ASN A 289 12.97 3.94 -9.92
N VAL A 290 13.36 2.67 -9.76
CA VAL A 290 14.60 2.31 -9.07
C VAL A 290 15.83 2.80 -9.84
N ARG A 291 15.76 2.89 -11.18
CA ARG A 291 16.91 3.27 -12.02
C ARG A 291 17.29 4.71 -11.75
N THR A 292 16.31 5.61 -11.79
CA THR A 292 16.47 7.02 -11.41
C THR A 292 16.95 7.15 -9.96
N ALA A 293 16.40 6.35 -9.02
CA ALA A 293 16.85 6.38 -7.62
C ALA A 293 18.33 6.01 -7.45
N VAL A 294 18.81 4.98 -8.15
CA VAL A 294 20.24 4.59 -8.13
C VAL A 294 21.11 5.64 -8.81
N GLU A 295 20.67 6.21 -9.93
CA GLU A 295 21.39 7.28 -10.62
C GLU A 295 21.59 8.50 -9.73
N VAL A 296 20.51 8.99 -9.10
CA VAL A 296 20.57 10.12 -8.16
C VAL A 296 21.45 9.76 -6.97
N TYR A 297 21.27 8.59 -6.37
CA TYR A 297 22.06 8.15 -5.23
C TYR A 297 23.57 8.17 -5.52
N ARG A 298 24.00 7.59 -6.64
CA ARG A 298 25.41 7.59 -7.06
C ARG A 298 25.93 9.01 -7.24
N ALA A 299 25.17 9.83 -7.95
CA ALA A 299 25.54 11.21 -8.24
C ALA A 299 25.68 12.09 -6.99
N LEU A 300 24.91 11.81 -5.93
CA LEU A 300 24.99 12.52 -4.66
C LEU A 300 26.08 11.97 -3.72
N ARG A 301 26.38 10.67 -3.79
CA ARG A 301 27.44 10.03 -2.99
C ARG A 301 28.84 10.53 -3.36
N GLU A 302 29.01 11.02 -4.59
CA GLU A 302 30.24 11.66 -5.06
C GLU A 302 30.47 13.06 -4.48
N LEU A 303 29.48 13.64 -3.80
CA LEU A 303 29.60 14.97 -3.20
C LEU A 303 30.08 14.87 -1.75
N ASP A 304 31.13 15.62 -1.43
CA ASP A 304 31.71 15.64 -0.09
C ASP A 304 30.73 16.19 0.97
N GLY A 305 30.74 15.57 2.15
CA GLY A 305 29.99 16.04 3.32
C GLY A 305 28.50 15.70 3.34
N LEU A 306 27.98 14.92 2.38
CA LEU A 306 26.58 14.48 2.36
C LEU A 306 26.42 13.03 2.87
N ASP A 307 25.56 12.87 3.88
CA ASP A 307 25.10 11.56 4.35
C ASP A 307 23.89 11.11 3.51
N VAL A 308 24.14 10.33 2.45
CA VAL A 308 23.13 9.93 1.46
C VAL A 308 22.78 8.46 1.61
N HIS A 309 21.49 8.18 1.67
CA HIS A 309 20.92 6.83 1.82
C HIS A 309 19.99 6.49 0.65
N LEU A 310 20.01 5.23 0.23
CA LEU A 310 19.12 4.68 -0.80
C LEU A 310 18.16 3.65 -0.20
N LEU A 311 16.87 3.77 -0.53
CA LEU A 311 15.81 2.85 -0.10
C LEU A 311 14.84 2.52 -1.25
N HIS A 312 14.58 1.23 -1.51
CA HIS A 312 13.58 0.79 -2.49
C HIS A 312 13.19 -0.69 -2.29
N ALA A 313 12.22 -1.16 -3.07
CA ALA A 313 11.62 -2.50 -2.93
C ALA A 313 12.56 -3.67 -3.31
N LEU A 314 13.67 -3.39 -3.99
CA LEU A 314 14.65 -4.40 -4.42
C LEU A 314 15.78 -4.68 -3.41
N PHE A 315 15.76 -4.13 -2.20
CA PHE A 315 16.64 -4.59 -1.11
C PHE A 315 16.10 -5.87 -0.46
N THR A 316 17.01 -6.72 0.08
CA THR A 316 16.59 -7.86 0.89
C THR A 316 15.83 -7.39 2.13
N LEU A 317 14.98 -8.26 2.68
CA LEU A 317 14.24 -7.95 3.91
C LEU A 317 15.17 -7.49 5.04
N GLY A 318 16.31 -8.17 5.21
CA GLY A 318 17.31 -7.83 6.22
C GLY A 318 17.99 -6.48 5.97
N GLU A 319 18.38 -6.21 4.73
CA GLU A 319 19.07 -4.97 4.35
C GLU A 319 18.13 -3.76 4.46
N ARG A 320 16.88 -3.90 4.03
CA ARG A 320 15.86 -2.88 4.20
C ARG A 320 15.61 -2.57 5.67
N LYS A 321 15.42 -3.60 6.52
CA LYS A 321 15.27 -3.42 7.98
C LYS A 321 16.49 -2.74 8.60
N ARG A 322 17.71 -3.06 8.15
CA ARG A 322 18.95 -2.42 8.59
C ARG A 322 18.97 -0.92 8.26
N LYS A 323 18.76 -0.57 7.00
CA LYS A 323 18.73 0.83 6.50
C LYS A 323 17.67 1.65 7.22
N LEU A 324 16.47 1.12 7.40
CA LEU A 324 15.41 1.82 8.12
C LEU A 324 15.78 2.10 9.58
N ARG A 325 16.33 1.12 10.31
CA ARG A 325 16.82 1.34 11.68
C ARG A 325 17.92 2.40 11.75
N GLU A 326 18.80 2.44 10.75
CA GLU A 326 19.84 3.45 10.64
C GLU A 326 19.24 4.86 10.44
N LEU A 327 18.30 5.00 9.50
CA LEU A 327 17.59 6.26 9.25
C LEU A 327 16.83 6.76 10.48
N HIS A 328 16.18 5.87 11.23
CA HIS A 328 15.54 6.22 12.51
C HIS A 328 16.55 6.75 13.53
N ARG A 329 17.70 6.10 13.69
CA ARG A 329 18.76 6.56 14.61
C ARG A 329 19.35 7.91 14.19
N LEU A 330 19.53 8.15 12.89
CA LEU A 330 20.00 9.44 12.38
C LEU A 330 19.01 10.55 12.71
N ARG A 331 17.73 10.29 12.49
CA ARG A 331 16.65 11.22 12.83
C ARG A 331 16.56 11.51 14.32
N GLU A 332 16.64 10.48 15.18
CA GLU A 332 16.63 10.64 16.65
C GLU A 332 17.80 11.49 17.15
N ARG A 333 18.95 11.44 16.47
CA ARG A 333 20.13 12.24 16.77
C ARG A 333 20.12 13.63 16.14
N GLY A 334 19.04 14.03 15.47
CA GLY A 334 18.93 15.32 14.79
C GLY A 334 19.95 15.50 13.67
N ARG A 335 20.39 14.42 13.03
CA ARG A 335 21.40 14.48 11.96
C ARG A 335 20.77 14.94 10.65
N GLU A 336 21.54 15.73 9.91
CA GLU A 336 21.25 16.04 8.52
C GLU A 336 21.61 14.86 7.62
N PHE A 337 20.66 14.42 6.80
CA PHE A 337 20.87 13.35 5.81
C PHE A 337 19.93 13.51 4.61
N VAL A 338 20.23 12.81 3.52
CA VAL A 338 19.40 12.74 2.30
C VAL A 338 18.94 11.31 2.10
N VAL A 339 17.66 11.10 1.85
CA VAL A 339 17.12 9.79 1.48
C VAL A 339 16.63 9.83 0.04
N VAL A 340 17.29 9.08 -0.83
CA VAL A 340 16.82 8.79 -2.17
C VAL A 340 15.98 7.51 -2.11
N THR A 341 14.75 7.58 -2.59
CA THR A 341 13.80 6.46 -2.46
C THR A 341 12.82 6.39 -3.61
N THR A 342 12.20 5.23 -3.79
CA THR A 342 11.02 5.07 -4.63
C THR A 342 9.73 5.11 -3.79
N GLN A 343 8.60 4.63 -4.34
CA GLN A 343 7.28 4.54 -3.70
C GLN A 343 7.28 3.82 -2.34
N VAL A 344 8.35 3.12 -1.97
CA VAL A 344 8.48 2.50 -0.64
C VAL A 344 8.30 3.52 0.49
N ILE A 345 8.60 4.80 0.28
CA ILE A 345 8.40 5.85 1.28
C ILE A 345 6.93 6.25 1.46
N GLU A 346 6.09 6.04 0.45
CA GLU A 346 4.69 6.45 0.46
C GLU A 346 3.91 5.68 1.52
N VAL A 347 4.29 4.42 1.79
CA VAL A 347 3.53 3.53 2.66
C VAL A 347 4.41 2.89 3.74
N GLY A 348 4.04 3.09 5.02
CA GLY A 348 4.57 2.34 6.16
C GLY A 348 5.92 2.80 6.73
N VAL A 349 6.67 3.70 6.08
CA VAL A 349 7.95 4.19 6.63
C VAL A 349 7.71 5.40 7.51
N ASP A 350 7.92 5.26 8.83
CA ASP A 350 7.73 6.35 9.81
C ASP A 350 8.92 7.34 9.87
N LEU A 351 9.32 7.83 8.70
CA LEU A 351 10.30 8.91 8.57
C LEU A 351 9.60 10.24 8.29
N ASP A 352 10.24 11.32 8.73
CA ASP A 352 9.77 12.69 8.56
C ASP A 352 10.94 13.52 8.05
N PHE A 353 10.67 14.34 7.05
CA PHE A 353 11.66 15.09 6.29
C PHE A 353 11.32 16.57 6.36
N ALA A 354 12.33 17.43 6.39
CA ALA A 354 12.11 18.87 6.42
C ALA A 354 11.66 19.40 5.05
N SER A 355 12.17 18.81 3.96
CA SER A 355 11.83 19.19 2.59
C SER A 355 11.87 18.00 1.63
N MET A 356 11.39 18.19 0.40
CA MET A 356 11.34 17.17 -0.64
C MET A 356 11.67 17.69 -2.04
N ILE A 357 12.39 16.87 -2.81
CA ILE A 357 12.44 16.94 -4.27
C ILE A 357 11.85 15.63 -4.80
N THR A 358 10.89 15.68 -5.71
CA THR A 358 10.20 14.50 -6.21
C THR A 358 10.07 14.55 -7.72
N ASP A 359 10.17 13.39 -8.37
CA ASP A 359 9.62 13.22 -9.71
C ASP A 359 8.13 13.60 -9.73
N ALA A 360 7.67 14.13 -10.86
CA ALA A 360 6.25 14.31 -11.15
C ALA A 360 5.51 12.96 -11.08
N ALA A 361 4.31 12.96 -10.52
CA ALA A 361 3.49 11.78 -10.35
C ALA A 361 2.01 12.20 -10.27
N PRO A 362 1.05 11.27 -10.33
CA PRO A 362 -0.34 11.53 -10.01
C PRO A 362 -0.51 12.16 -8.63
N LEU A 363 -1.57 12.95 -8.46
CA LEU A 363 -1.82 13.72 -7.24
C LEU A 363 -1.79 12.86 -5.97
N ALA A 364 -2.40 11.66 -5.98
CA ALA A 364 -2.40 10.78 -4.82
C ALA A 364 -0.98 10.41 -4.37
N SER A 365 -0.09 10.04 -5.32
CA SER A 365 1.32 9.74 -5.02
C SER A 365 2.04 10.96 -4.45
N LEU A 366 1.85 12.16 -5.03
CA LEU A 366 2.47 13.39 -4.53
C LEU A 366 1.99 13.75 -3.11
N VAL A 367 0.70 13.57 -2.82
CA VAL A 367 0.13 13.81 -1.49
C VAL A 367 0.68 12.83 -0.46
N GLN A 368 0.85 11.55 -0.81
CA GLN A 368 1.46 10.58 0.08
C GLN A 368 2.94 10.88 0.35
N ARG A 369 3.69 11.31 -0.66
CA ARG A 369 5.09 11.76 -0.52
C ARG A 369 5.19 13.03 0.34
N ALA A 370 4.38 14.04 0.07
CA ALA A 370 4.27 15.26 0.90
C ALA A 370 3.76 14.95 2.32
N GLY A 371 3.01 13.86 2.49
CA GLY A 371 2.63 13.28 3.77
C GLY A 371 3.81 12.89 4.69
N ARG A 372 5.02 12.78 4.12
CA ARG A 372 6.29 12.51 4.82
C ARG A 372 7.12 13.77 5.05
N VAL A 373 6.70 14.91 4.51
CA VAL A 373 7.36 16.21 4.70
C VAL A 373 6.66 16.96 5.82
N ASN A 374 7.47 17.44 6.78
CA ASN A 374 7.06 18.16 7.98
C ASN A 374 5.80 17.56 8.62
N ARG A 375 5.81 16.23 8.80
CA ARG A 375 4.69 15.43 9.30
C ARG A 375 4.33 15.79 10.73
N ARG A 376 5.30 16.26 11.53
CA ARG A 376 5.08 16.79 12.88
C ARG A 376 4.50 18.20 12.90
N LEU A 377 4.43 18.87 11.75
CA LEU A 377 3.96 20.25 11.60
C LEU A 377 4.78 21.22 12.48
N GLU A 378 6.09 21.06 12.42
CA GLU A 378 7.08 21.93 13.03
C GLU A 378 7.11 23.29 12.30
N GLU A 379 7.52 24.34 13.01
CA GLU A 379 7.59 25.71 12.49
C GLU A 379 8.82 25.88 11.59
N LEU A 380 8.73 25.37 10.37
CA LEU A 380 9.79 25.45 9.35
C LEU A 380 9.19 25.68 7.96
N LEU A 381 10.00 26.28 7.07
CA LEU A 381 9.65 26.43 5.66
C LEU A 381 10.05 25.16 4.90
N SER A 382 9.07 24.32 4.60
CA SER A 382 9.27 23.10 3.82
C SER A 382 9.22 23.39 2.33
N ARG A 383 10.32 23.14 1.63
CA ARG A 383 10.36 23.24 0.17
C ARG A 383 9.92 21.93 -0.48
N VAL A 384 9.05 22.03 -1.48
CA VAL A 384 8.53 20.92 -2.28
C VAL A 384 8.79 21.21 -3.75
N LEU A 385 9.80 20.57 -4.32
CA LEU A 385 10.10 20.69 -5.75
C LEU A 385 9.53 19.46 -6.47
N VAL A 386 8.60 19.69 -7.39
CA VAL A 386 8.06 18.64 -8.27
C VAL A 386 8.73 18.76 -9.63
N VAL A 387 9.43 17.71 -10.04
CA VAL A 387 10.31 17.71 -11.22
C VAL A 387 9.66 16.94 -12.35
N TYR A 388 9.37 17.64 -13.45
CA TYR A 388 8.90 17.03 -14.68
C TYR A 388 10.08 16.85 -15.65
N ASP A 389 10.34 15.61 -16.04
CA ASP A 389 11.31 15.25 -17.06
C ASP A 389 10.54 14.87 -18.35
N PRO A 390 10.57 15.70 -19.41
CA PRO A 390 9.90 15.38 -20.66
C PRO A 390 10.36 14.05 -21.28
N MET A 391 11.59 13.61 -21.00
CA MET A 391 12.13 12.33 -21.50
C MET A 391 11.49 11.11 -20.82
N HIS A 392 10.76 11.31 -19.73
CA HIS A 392 9.98 10.28 -19.08
C HIS A 392 8.57 10.13 -19.66
N ALA A 393 8.11 11.05 -20.52
CA ALA A 393 6.81 10.92 -21.17
C ALA A 393 6.89 9.96 -22.39
N ASP A 394 6.15 8.86 -22.32
CA ASP A 394 5.96 7.90 -23.41
C ASP A 394 4.51 7.98 -23.91
N GLU A 395 4.28 8.79 -24.95
CA GLU A 395 2.95 8.97 -25.56
C GLU A 395 2.40 7.67 -26.15
N GLY A 396 3.28 6.80 -26.67
CA GLY A 396 2.88 5.55 -27.32
C GLY A 396 2.32 4.52 -26.33
N ARG A 397 2.72 4.63 -25.05
CA ARG A 397 2.21 3.79 -23.96
C ARG A 397 1.32 4.54 -22.98
N GLU A 398 1.06 5.82 -23.23
CA GLU A 398 0.39 6.75 -22.30
C GLU A 398 0.96 6.67 -20.87
N ALA A 399 2.28 6.52 -20.76
CA ALA A 399 2.96 6.28 -19.49
C ALA A 399 4.04 7.34 -19.21
N TYR A 400 4.17 7.72 -17.95
CA TYR A 400 5.22 8.58 -17.43
C TYR A 400 6.21 7.78 -16.58
N ALA A 401 7.50 7.87 -16.90
CA ALA A 401 8.60 7.10 -16.31
C ALA A 401 8.40 5.57 -16.40
N GLY A 402 7.52 5.09 -17.29
CA GLY A 402 7.07 3.70 -17.36
C GLY A 402 6.32 3.22 -16.12
N VAL A 403 5.81 4.15 -15.30
CA VAL A 403 5.25 3.89 -13.97
C VAL A 403 3.90 4.55 -13.76
N TYR A 404 3.58 5.72 -14.29
CA TYR A 404 2.29 6.39 -14.00
C TYR A 404 1.54 6.79 -15.27
N ASN A 405 0.22 6.99 -15.19
CA ASN A 405 -0.56 7.42 -16.35
C ASN A 405 -0.12 8.83 -16.77
N LEU A 406 0.28 9.00 -18.02
CA LEU A 406 0.84 10.26 -18.53
C LEU A 406 -0.22 11.38 -18.51
N GLY A 407 -1.44 11.08 -18.94
CA GLY A 407 -2.54 12.05 -18.96
C GLY A 407 -2.86 12.60 -17.56
N LEU A 408 -3.00 11.71 -16.59
CA LEU A 408 -3.26 12.08 -15.19
C LEU A 408 -2.08 12.84 -14.56
N THR A 409 -0.84 12.45 -14.89
CA THR A 409 0.36 13.15 -14.44
C THR A 409 0.39 14.59 -14.98
N ARG A 410 0.06 14.79 -16.26
CA ARG A 410 -0.05 16.12 -16.88
C ARG A 410 -1.18 16.97 -16.27
N LEU A 411 -2.35 16.38 -16.06
CA LEU A 411 -3.47 17.05 -15.38
C LEU A 411 -3.08 17.47 -13.96
N THR A 412 -2.33 16.63 -13.25
CA THR A 412 -1.78 16.94 -11.92
C THR A 412 -0.84 18.14 -11.98
N LEU A 413 0.11 18.14 -12.92
CA LEU A 413 1.03 19.28 -13.10
C LEU A 413 0.31 20.57 -13.46
N TYR A 414 -0.69 20.50 -14.35
CA TYR A 414 -1.54 21.65 -14.69
C TYR A 414 -2.29 22.18 -13.45
N ALA A 415 -2.95 21.32 -12.70
CA ALA A 415 -3.69 21.73 -11.50
C ALA A 415 -2.77 22.30 -10.41
N LEU A 416 -1.55 21.76 -10.27
CA LEU A 416 -0.52 22.33 -9.39
C LEU A 416 -0.06 23.70 -9.87
N SER A 417 0.17 23.88 -11.18
CA SER A 417 0.57 25.17 -11.73
C SER A 417 -0.46 26.26 -11.46
N GLU A 418 -1.74 25.92 -11.60
CA GLU A 418 -2.87 26.79 -11.28
C GLU A 418 -2.94 27.12 -9.78
N ALA A 419 -2.69 26.12 -8.92
CA ALA A 419 -2.67 26.31 -7.48
C ALA A 419 -1.53 27.25 -7.06
N ILE A 420 -0.32 27.04 -7.59
CA ILE A 420 0.89 27.84 -7.33
C ILE A 420 0.74 29.27 -7.84
N ALA A 421 0.23 29.46 -9.06
CA ALA A 421 0.05 30.79 -9.64
C ALA A 421 -0.97 31.62 -8.85
N LYS A 422 -1.99 30.96 -8.30
CA LYS A 422 -3.05 31.63 -7.57
C LYS A 422 -2.67 31.88 -6.11
N ARG A 423 -1.95 30.97 -5.44
CA ARG A 423 -1.80 30.87 -3.96
C ARG A 423 -0.74 29.81 -3.56
N GLU A 424 -0.64 29.48 -2.27
CA GLU A 424 0.21 28.37 -1.78
C GLU A 424 -0.53 27.01 -1.81
N VAL A 425 0.20 25.91 -1.99
CA VAL A 425 -0.37 24.55 -2.01
C VAL A 425 -0.45 24.00 -0.58
N GLY A 426 -1.67 23.71 -0.13
CA GLY A 426 -1.94 23.13 1.18
C GLY A 426 -1.75 21.61 1.19
N TRP A 427 -0.52 21.12 1.06
CA TRP A 427 -0.22 19.67 0.98
C TRP A 427 -0.76 18.83 2.15
N ARG A 428 -0.90 19.43 3.34
CA ARG A 428 -1.44 18.78 4.54
C ARG A 428 -2.94 19.03 4.75
N LEU A 429 -3.58 19.76 3.84
CA LEU A 429 -4.98 20.17 3.93
C LEU A 429 -5.82 19.32 2.98
N THR A 430 -6.41 18.27 3.53
CA THR A 430 -7.36 17.39 2.84
C THR A 430 -8.78 17.68 3.34
N SER A 431 -9.13 18.97 3.48
CA SER A 431 -10.47 19.37 3.90
C SER A 431 -11.43 19.38 2.72
N VAL A 432 -12.72 19.29 3.01
CA VAL A 432 -13.81 19.53 2.04
C VAL A 432 -13.83 20.95 1.45
N GLU A 433 -13.06 21.87 2.02
CA GLU A 433 -12.95 23.25 1.58
C GLU A 433 -11.98 23.31 0.41
N ASP A 434 -12.30 24.07 -0.64
CA ASP A 434 -11.40 24.20 -1.79
C ASP A 434 -10.26 25.20 -1.53
N ARG A 435 -10.52 26.17 -0.67
CA ARG A 435 -9.59 27.24 -0.34
C ARG A 435 -9.74 27.57 1.13
N VAL A 436 -8.62 27.79 1.80
CA VAL A 436 -8.61 28.23 3.19
C VAL A 436 -7.63 29.36 3.37
N GLU A 437 -8.03 30.40 4.08
CA GLU A 437 -7.11 31.45 4.51
C GLU A 437 -6.47 31.07 5.85
N LEU A 438 -5.15 31.05 5.92
CA LEU A 438 -4.37 30.81 7.13
C LEU A 438 -3.27 31.87 7.21
N ASN A 439 -3.19 32.60 8.33
CA ASN A 439 -2.18 33.64 8.56
C ASN A 439 -2.07 34.71 7.44
N GLY A 440 -3.21 35.16 6.91
CA GLY A 440 -3.25 36.17 5.84
C GLY A 440 -2.84 35.65 4.45
N LYS A 441 -2.55 34.36 4.31
CA LYS A 441 -2.32 33.68 3.04
C LYS A 441 -3.52 32.80 2.70
N THR A 442 -3.95 32.79 1.45
CA THR A 442 -4.90 31.78 0.99
C THR A 442 -4.13 30.56 0.50
N LEU A 443 -4.59 29.37 0.87
CA LEU A 443 -4.06 28.07 0.49
C LEU A 443 -5.08 27.33 -0.36
N ILE A 444 -4.63 26.64 -1.40
CA ILE A 444 -5.46 25.70 -2.18
C ILE A 444 -5.30 24.31 -1.57
N THR A 445 -6.42 23.68 -1.21
CA THR A 445 -6.39 22.36 -0.56
C THR A 445 -6.13 21.25 -1.57
N VAL A 446 -5.68 20.09 -1.07
CA VAL A 446 -5.52 18.89 -1.91
C VAL A 446 -6.85 18.49 -2.56
N SER A 447 -7.97 18.68 -1.86
CA SER A 447 -9.32 18.38 -2.39
C SER A 447 -9.69 19.27 -3.57
N ALA A 448 -9.31 20.56 -3.56
CA ALA A 448 -9.51 21.43 -4.72
C ALA A 448 -8.70 20.98 -5.93
N ILE A 449 -7.44 20.62 -5.72
CA ILE A 449 -6.57 20.12 -6.79
C ILE A 449 -7.14 18.80 -7.33
N ALA A 450 -7.59 17.89 -6.44
CA ALA A 450 -8.21 16.62 -6.81
C ALA A 450 -9.45 16.81 -7.71
N LYS A 451 -10.30 17.83 -7.45
CA LYS A 451 -11.46 18.17 -8.30
C LYS A 451 -11.08 18.63 -9.71
N MET A 452 -9.87 19.14 -9.91
CA MET A 452 -9.34 19.54 -11.22
C MET A 452 -8.67 18.38 -11.96
N VAL A 453 -8.09 17.44 -11.21
CA VAL A 453 -7.30 16.32 -11.76
C VAL A 453 -8.18 15.13 -12.12
N TYR A 454 -9.13 14.79 -11.26
CA TYR A 454 -9.91 13.56 -11.40
C TYR A 454 -11.23 13.78 -12.15
N PRO A 455 -11.65 12.80 -12.98
CA PRO A 455 -12.91 12.89 -13.71
C PRO A 455 -14.10 12.96 -12.76
N LYS A 456 -15.17 13.61 -13.21
CA LYS A 456 -16.42 13.72 -12.43
C LYS A 456 -17.35 12.54 -12.70
N GLU A 457 -17.17 11.86 -13.82
CA GLU A 457 -17.95 10.70 -14.20
C GLU A 457 -17.72 9.55 -13.23
N PRO A 458 -18.78 8.84 -12.80
CA PRO A 458 -18.65 7.70 -11.90
C PRO A 458 -17.68 6.65 -12.44
N ALA A 459 -16.85 6.11 -11.55
CA ALA A 459 -15.94 5.03 -11.91
C ALA A 459 -16.72 3.80 -12.42
N LYS A 460 -16.20 3.15 -13.46
CA LYS A 460 -16.83 1.98 -14.09
C LYS A 460 -16.22 0.69 -13.56
N ILE A 461 -17.07 -0.32 -13.37
CA ILE A 461 -16.66 -1.68 -13.04
C ILE A 461 -16.60 -2.55 -14.30
N ASP A 462 -15.78 -3.59 -14.27
CA ASP A 462 -15.78 -4.69 -15.23
C ASP A 462 -16.94 -5.64 -14.90
N GLU A 463 -18.01 -5.56 -15.69
CA GLU A 463 -19.21 -6.38 -15.53
C GLU A 463 -18.96 -7.89 -15.63
N LYS A 464 -17.99 -8.32 -16.45
CA LYS A 464 -17.65 -9.74 -16.60
C LYS A 464 -16.93 -10.22 -15.36
N HIS A 465 -15.92 -9.49 -14.91
CA HIS A 465 -15.20 -9.80 -13.68
C HIS A 465 -16.13 -9.78 -12.47
N TRP A 466 -17.01 -8.78 -12.36
CA TRP A 466 -18.05 -8.68 -11.35
C TRP A 466 -18.91 -9.95 -11.24
N ARG A 467 -19.45 -10.44 -12.37
CA ARG A 467 -20.29 -11.65 -12.40
C ARG A 467 -19.53 -12.88 -11.93
N ASN A 468 -18.26 -13.02 -12.33
CA ASN A 468 -17.42 -14.13 -11.89
C ASN A 468 -17.16 -14.09 -10.38
N LEU A 469 -16.88 -12.90 -9.82
CA LEU A 469 -16.73 -12.73 -8.37
C LEU A 469 -18.02 -13.13 -7.63
N LEU A 470 -19.19 -12.74 -8.12
CA LEU A 470 -20.47 -13.16 -7.55
C LEU A 470 -20.67 -14.67 -7.59
N ILE A 471 -20.21 -15.35 -8.64
CA ILE A 471 -20.26 -16.81 -8.72
C ILE A 471 -19.42 -17.38 -7.57
N LEU A 472 -18.18 -16.91 -7.36
CA LEU A 472 -17.30 -17.38 -6.29
C LEU A 472 -17.91 -17.26 -4.88
N LEU A 473 -18.79 -16.28 -4.66
CA LEU A 473 -19.46 -16.07 -3.38
C LEU A 473 -20.63 -17.03 -3.13
N LYS A 474 -21.09 -17.80 -4.12
CA LYS A 474 -22.21 -18.74 -3.94
C LYS A 474 -21.84 -19.85 -2.95
N PRO A 475 -22.78 -20.37 -2.15
CA PRO A 475 -22.51 -21.42 -1.17
C PRO A 475 -21.90 -22.68 -1.79
N GLN A 476 -22.29 -23.05 -3.02
CA GLN A 476 -21.85 -24.27 -3.70
C GLN A 476 -20.42 -24.19 -4.26
N MET A 477 -19.80 -23.00 -4.23
CA MET A 477 -18.45 -22.84 -4.76
C MET A 477 -17.41 -23.29 -3.74
N GLU A 478 -16.58 -24.23 -4.16
CA GLU A 478 -15.43 -24.71 -3.39
C GLU A 478 -14.18 -23.84 -3.61
N SER A 479 -13.26 -23.96 -2.67
CA SER A 479 -11.97 -23.27 -2.64
C SER A 479 -11.11 -23.53 -3.90
N ASP A 480 -11.19 -24.73 -4.49
CA ASP A 480 -10.46 -25.11 -5.71
C ASP A 480 -10.96 -24.34 -6.97
N SER A 481 -12.26 -24.09 -7.06
CA SER A 481 -12.85 -23.30 -8.14
C SER A 481 -12.42 -21.84 -8.06
N ALA A 482 -12.37 -21.28 -6.85
CA ALA A 482 -11.87 -19.93 -6.62
C ALA A 482 -10.39 -19.82 -6.97
N LEU A 483 -9.59 -20.80 -6.55
CA LEU A 483 -8.17 -20.87 -6.87
C LEU A 483 -7.93 -20.98 -8.39
N THR A 484 -8.75 -21.77 -9.09
CA THR A 484 -8.70 -21.86 -10.56
C THR A 484 -9.00 -20.52 -11.22
N TYR A 485 -9.99 -19.78 -10.73
CA TYR A 485 -10.28 -18.44 -11.25
C TYR A 485 -9.14 -17.46 -10.99
N LEU A 486 -8.55 -17.47 -9.78
CA LEU A 486 -7.37 -16.66 -9.47
C LEU A 486 -6.21 -16.96 -10.42
N ARG A 487 -5.96 -18.23 -10.76
CA ARG A 487 -4.89 -18.62 -11.69
C ARG A 487 -5.06 -18.03 -13.08
N LEU A 488 -6.30 -17.88 -13.56
CA LEU A 488 -6.59 -17.23 -14.85
C LEU A 488 -6.33 -15.72 -14.81
N LEU A 489 -6.48 -15.10 -13.64
CA LEU A 489 -6.31 -13.66 -13.46
C LEU A 489 -4.89 -13.26 -13.02
N GLY A 490 -4.12 -14.18 -12.44
CA GLY A 490 -2.87 -13.92 -11.72
C GLY A 490 -3.10 -13.31 -10.34
N SER A 491 -3.90 -12.25 -10.23
CA SER A 491 -4.33 -11.64 -8.97
C SER A 491 -5.68 -10.93 -9.11
N PHE A 492 -6.42 -10.81 -8.02
CA PHE A 492 -7.65 -10.02 -7.98
C PHE A 492 -7.37 -8.50 -8.03
N VAL A 493 -6.24 -8.07 -7.44
CA VAL A 493 -5.96 -6.63 -7.19
C VAL A 493 -4.53 -6.22 -7.54
N ARG A 494 -3.73 -7.08 -8.20
CA ARG A 494 -2.40 -6.77 -8.77
C ARG A 494 -2.28 -7.30 -10.20
N GLU A 495 -1.44 -6.72 -11.04
CA GLU A 495 -1.17 -7.21 -12.41
C GLU A 495 -0.10 -8.32 -12.40
N GLY A 496 0.92 -8.20 -11.55
CA GLY A 496 2.03 -9.16 -11.48
C GLY A 496 2.18 -9.84 -10.13
N ALA A 497 2.49 -11.15 -10.13
CA ALA A 497 2.88 -11.84 -8.90
C ALA A 497 4.26 -11.37 -8.42
N LEU A 498 4.40 -11.18 -7.11
CA LEU A 498 5.69 -10.96 -6.47
C LEU A 498 6.38 -12.30 -6.24
N VAL A 499 7.54 -12.48 -6.87
CA VAL A 499 8.34 -13.69 -6.81
C VAL A 499 9.46 -13.50 -5.77
N PRO A 500 9.58 -14.38 -4.77
CA PRO A 500 10.71 -14.35 -3.85
C PRO A 500 12.01 -14.71 -4.58
N VAL A 501 13.02 -13.88 -4.41
CA VAL A 501 14.37 -14.09 -4.92
C VAL A 501 15.33 -14.18 -3.73
N TYR A 502 16.00 -15.32 -3.57
CA TYR A 502 17.01 -15.53 -2.55
C TYR A 502 18.36 -15.04 -3.03
N VAL A 503 19.00 -14.16 -2.26
CA VAL A 503 20.35 -13.66 -2.54
C VAL A 503 21.35 -14.50 -1.77
N PRO A 504 22.07 -15.45 -2.37
CA PRO A 504 22.98 -16.31 -1.61
C PRO A 504 24.27 -15.58 -1.17
N ARG A 505 25.02 -16.15 -0.23
CA ARG A 505 26.34 -15.61 0.21
C ARG A 505 27.47 -15.93 -0.79
N GLY A 506 27.28 -16.98 -1.58
CA GLY A 506 28.14 -17.41 -2.67
C GLY A 506 27.28 -18.05 -3.77
N ARG A 507 27.91 -18.68 -4.76
CA ARG A 507 27.15 -19.46 -5.74
C ARG A 507 26.52 -20.68 -5.05
N LEU A 508 25.28 -21.01 -5.41
CA LEU A 508 24.63 -22.24 -4.98
C LEU A 508 24.69 -23.24 -6.13
N GLU A 509 24.76 -24.52 -5.78
CA GLU A 509 24.75 -25.61 -6.74
C GLU A 509 23.55 -26.52 -6.46
N ARG A 510 23.08 -27.22 -7.50
CA ARG A 510 21.99 -28.20 -7.35
C ARG A 510 22.36 -29.27 -6.31
N GLY A 511 21.37 -29.68 -5.52
CA GLY A 511 21.54 -30.69 -4.47
C GLY A 511 22.15 -30.16 -3.18
N SER A 512 22.52 -28.87 -3.12
CA SER A 512 22.87 -28.23 -1.85
C SER A 512 21.63 -28.07 -0.96
N LEU A 513 21.85 -28.15 0.36
CA LEU A 513 20.83 -27.93 1.39
C LEU A 513 21.06 -26.56 2.05
N PRO A 514 20.51 -25.46 1.52
CA PRO A 514 20.71 -24.15 2.11
C PRO A 514 19.92 -24.01 3.41
N ALA A 515 20.52 -23.40 4.43
CA ALA A 515 19.75 -22.77 5.48
C ALA A 515 19.05 -21.55 4.88
N LEU A 516 17.73 -21.63 4.67
CA LEU A 516 16.96 -20.56 4.04
C LEU A 516 16.84 -19.35 4.99
N GLU A 517 17.81 -18.44 4.91
CA GLU A 517 17.82 -17.19 5.66
C GLU A 517 16.75 -16.21 5.11
N MET A 518 15.58 -16.10 5.77
CA MET A 518 14.48 -15.21 5.36
C MET A 518 14.92 -13.75 5.11
N ASN A 519 15.87 -13.25 5.90
CA ASN A 519 16.41 -11.90 5.77
C ASN A 519 17.19 -11.66 4.45
N ARG A 520 17.47 -12.70 3.67
CA ARG A 520 18.14 -12.64 2.36
C ARG A 520 17.17 -12.74 1.17
N LEU A 521 15.86 -12.80 1.43
CA LEU A 521 14.85 -12.75 0.39
C LEU A 521 14.59 -11.32 -0.07
N VAL A 522 14.37 -11.16 -1.38
CA VAL A 522 13.86 -9.95 -2.04
C VAL A 522 12.57 -10.33 -2.76
N ALA A 523 11.48 -9.60 -2.54
CA ALA A 523 10.28 -9.76 -3.37
C ALA A 523 10.46 -8.97 -4.66
N CYS A 524 10.42 -9.63 -5.81
CA CYS A 524 10.62 -9.01 -7.12
C CYS A 524 9.40 -9.25 -8.01
N PRO A 525 8.83 -8.23 -8.69
CA PRO A 525 7.77 -8.45 -9.66
C PRO A 525 8.20 -9.44 -10.75
N SER A 526 7.35 -10.43 -11.04
CA SER A 526 7.59 -11.50 -12.03
C SER A 526 8.09 -10.97 -13.37
N TYR A 527 7.50 -9.90 -13.90
CA TYR A 527 7.92 -9.30 -15.18
C TYR A 527 9.36 -8.78 -15.17
N LYS A 528 9.91 -8.34 -14.03
CA LYS A 528 11.31 -7.91 -13.89
C LYS A 528 12.28 -9.08 -13.94
N LEU A 529 11.78 -10.29 -13.68
CA LEU A 529 12.51 -11.55 -13.81
C LEU A 529 12.31 -12.19 -15.20
N GLY A 530 11.62 -11.50 -16.12
CA GLY A 530 11.30 -12.02 -17.44
C GLY A 530 10.15 -13.03 -17.46
N LEU A 531 9.38 -13.16 -16.38
CA LEU A 531 8.23 -14.06 -16.28
C LEU A 531 6.96 -13.34 -16.71
N ASN A 532 6.23 -13.89 -17.68
CA ASN A 532 4.87 -13.52 -18.00
C ASN A 532 3.94 -14.66 -17.59
N LEU A 533 3.27 -14.51 -16.46
CA LEU A 533 2.44 -15.57 -15.88
C LEU A 533 1.13 -15.78 -16.65
N GLU A 534 0.58 -14.74 -17.27
CA GLU A 534 -0.65 -14.84 -18.07
C GLU A 534 -0.44 -15.67 -19.33
N LYS A 535 0.71 -15.49 -19.99
CA LYS A 535 1.09 -16.25 -21.18
C LYS A 535 1.76 -17.59 -20.86
N GLY A 536 2.15 -17.80 -19.60
CA GLY A 536 2.96 -18.94 -19.21
C GLY A 536 4.35 -18.95 -19.90
N GLU A 537 4.94 -17.77 -20.09
CA GLU A 537 6.21 -17.59 -20.80
C GLU A 537 7.32 -17.09 -19.88
N LEU A 538 8.55 -17.54 -20.14
CA LEU A 538 9.76 -17.02 -19.50
C LEU A 538 10.79 -16.57 -20.52
N ASN A 539 11.21 -15.31 -20.42
CA ASN A 539 12.36 -14.80 -21.14
C ASN A 539 13.65 -15.11 -20.38
N VAL A 540 14.27 -16.25 -20.69
CA VAL A 540 15.52 -16.73 -20.05
C VAL A 540 16.66 -15.71 -20.16
N LYS A 541 16.73 -14.93 -21.24
CA LYS A 541 17.75 -13.88 -21.40
C LYS A 541 17.56 -12.74 -20.41
N VAL A 542 16.32 -12.36 -20.10
CA VAL A 542 16.02 -11.37 -19.06
C VAL A 542 16.27 -11.97 -17.67
N ALA A 543 15.80 -13.21 -17.44
CA ALA A 543 16.03 -13.92 -16.18
C ALA A 543 17.53 -14.04 -15.84
N GLY A 544 18.38 -14.43 -16.80
CA GLY A 544 19.82 -14.61 -16.59
C GLY A 544 20.60 -13.32 -16.26
N ARG A 545 19.98 -12.14 -16.37
CA ARG A 545 20.55 -10.87 -15.87
C ARG A 545 20.51 -10.77 -14.35
N VAL A 546 19.59 -11.49 -13.70
CA VAL A 546 19.28 -11.37 -12.26
C VAL A 546 19.37 -12.70 -11.53
N LEU A 547 18.98 -13.78 -12.18
CA LEU A 547 18.85 -15.12 -11.63
C LEU A 547 19.98 -16.03 -12.10
N GLN A 548 20.27 -17.07 -11.33
CA GLN A 548 21.17 -18.14 -11.75
C GLN A 548 20.44 -19.03 -12.75
N VAL A 549 20.99 -19.10 -13.96
CA VAL A 549 20.49 -19.92 -15.05
C VAL A 549 21.59 -20.90 -15.45
N GLU A 550 21.26 -22.19 -15.49
CA GLU A 550 22.18 -23.28 -15.83
C GLU A 550 21.56 -24.14 -16.93
N ASN A 551 22.20 -24.21 -18.10
CA ASN A 551 21.69 -24.92 -19.28
C ASN A 551 20.26 -24.52 -19.72
N GLY A 552 19.86 -23.28 -19.43
CA GLY A 552 18.51 -22.78 -19.73
C GLY A 552 17.50 -22.94 -18.59
N ASP A 553 17.82 -23.74 -17.58
CA ASP A 553 16.98 -23.93 -16.39
C ASP A 553 17.32 -22.92 -15.30
N LEU A 554 16.34 -22.58 -14.47
CA LEU A 554 16.55 -21.69 -13.33
C LEU A 554 16.88 -22.49 -12.08
N LEU A 555 17.83 -21.96 -11.32
CA LEU A 555 18.11 -22.49 -9.99
C LEU A 555 17.07 -21.96 -9.00
N THR A 556 16.45 -22.86 -8.26
CA THR A 556 15.36 -22.59 -7.32
C THR A 556 15.61 -23.22 -5.97
N ILE A 557 14.96 -22.69 -4.94
CA ILE A 557 14.90 -23.29 -3.61
C ILE A 557 13.50 -23.85 -3.43
N VAL A 558 13.44 -25.17 -3.20
CA VAL A 558 12.20 -25.90 -2.99
C VAL A 558 12.18 -26.43 -1.55
N GLU A 559 11.07 -26.22 -0.85
CA GLU A 559 10.82 -26.86 0.43
C GLU A 559 10.24 -28.25 0.20
N VAL A 560 10.91 -29.25 0.75
CA VAL A 560 10.49 -30.65 0.79
C VAL A 560 10.32 -31.08 2.25
N ARG A 561 9.78 -32.28 2.49
CA ARG A 561 9.41 -32.77 3.84
C ARG A 561 10.49 -32.57 4.92
N ASP A 562 11.77 -32.69 4.55
CA ASP A 562 12.89 -32.71 5.49
C ASP A 562 13.81 -31.47 5.39
N GLY A 563 13.37 -30.41 4.70
CA GLY A 563 14.12 -29.15 4.62
C GLY A 563 14.04 -28.47 3.25
N TYR A 564 15.11 -27.75 2.90
CA TYR A 564 15.21 -27.03 1.63
C TYR A 564 16.22 -27.70 0.71
N GLU A 565 15.83 -27.93 -0.54
CA GLU A 565 16.70 -28.44 -1.60
C GLU A 565 16.87 -27.37 -2.68
N VAL A 566 18.08 -27.24 -3.22
CA VAL A 566 18.35 -26.41 -4.40
C VAL A 566 18.18 -27.25 -5.65
N GLU A 567 17.26 -26.85 -6.52
CA GLU A 567 16.88 -27.61 -7.71
C GLU A 567 16.99 -26.79 -8.98
N ARG A 568 17.11 -27.50 -10.11
CA ARG A 568 17.03 -26.91 -11.45
C ARG A 568 15.66 -27.17 -12.02
N LEU A 569 14.94 -26.11 -12.35
CA LEU A 569 13.60 -26.18 -12.91
C LEU A 569 13.56 -25.48 -14.27
N ASP A 570 12.95 -26.13 -15.25
CA ASP A 570 12.62 -25.52 -16.52
C ASP A 570 11.57 -24.40 -16.34
N ALA A 571 11.40 -23.57 -17.36
CA ALA A 571 10.46 -22.46 -17.36
C ALA A 571 9.02 -22.87 -16.99
N GLY A 572 8.54 -23.99 -17.52
CA GLY A 572 7.19 -24.48 -17.28
C GLY A 572 6.97 -24.84 -15.81
N ARG A 573 7.92 -25.54 -15.20
CA ARG A 573 7.89 -25.91 -13.78
C ARG A 573 8.06 -24.72 -12.85
N VAL A 574 8.86 -23.72 -13.22
CA VAL A 574 8.97 -22.47 -12.44
C VAL A 574 7.64 -21.72 -12.46
N ILE A 575 7.01 -21.59 -13.62
CA ILE A 575 5.71 -20.93 -13.76
C ILE A 575 4.64 -21.70 -12.99
N GLU A 576 4.62 -23.03 -13.14
CA GLU A 576 3.75 -23.90 -12.35
C GLU A 576 3.96 -23.67 -10.84
N GLY A 577 5.20 -23.67 -10.37
CA GLY A 577 5.53 -23.44 -8.97
C GLY A 577 5.13 -22.06 -8.46
N ILE A 578 5.22 -21.01 -9.29
CA ILE A 578 4.80 -19.64 -8.91
C ILE A 578 3.27 -19.54 -8.87
N VAL A 579 2.57 -20.12 -9.84
CA VAL A 579 1.10 -20.04 -9.98
C VAL A 579 0.38 -20.98 -9.02
N ARG A 580 0.95 -22.17 -8.77
CA ARG A 580 0.37 -23.20 -7.89
C ARG A 580 1.01 -23.21 -6.50
N GLY A 581 2.14 -22.58 -6.27
CA GLY A 581 2.88 -22.69 -5.00
C GLY A 581 3.56 -24.04 -4.76
N ALA A 582 3.24 -25.07 -5.57
CA ALA A 582 3.80 -26.42 -5.48
C ALA A 582 4.38 -26.85 -6.83
N VAL A 583 5.46 -27.64 -6.77
CA VAL A 583 6.19 -28.15 -7.93
C VAL A 583 6.68 -29.58 -7.67
N ARG A 584 6.69 -30.42 -8.72
CA ARG A 584 7.28 -31.76 -8.63
C ARG A 584 8.80 -31.71 -8.84
N VAL A 585 9.54 -32.28 -7.90
CA VAL A 585 11.00 -32.47 -7.95
C VAL A 585 11.27 -33.97 -7.89
N GLY A 586 11.65 -34.55 -9.04
CA GLY A 586 11.71 -36.01 -9.18
C GLY A 586 10.35 -36.64 -8.86
N ASP A 587 10.34 -37.59 -7.92
CA ASP A 587 9.13 -38.25 -7.43
C ASP A 587 8.45 -37.55 -6.23
N LYS A 588 9.06 -36.45 -5.74
CA LYS A 588 8.56 -35.71 -4.58
C LYS A 588 7.74 -34.49 -5.01
N LEU A 589 6.74 -34.15 -4.21
CA LEU A 589 6.07 -32.85 -4.27
C LEU A 589 6.77 -31.91 -3.28
N GLY A 590 7.11 -30.71 -3.72
CA GLY A 590 7.69 -29.66 -2.89
C GLY A 590 7.05 -28.30 -3.16
N PHE A 591 7.37 -27.33 -2.33
CA PHE A 591 6.86 -25.96 -2.46
C PHE A 591 7.96 -25.02 -2.93
N LEU A 592 7.69 -24.25 -3.98
CA LEU A 592 8.67 -23.29 -4.50
C LEU A 592 8.80 -22.12 -3.52
N ARG A 593 9.96 -21.95 -2.89
CA ARG A 593 10.20 -20.89 -1.89
C ARG A 593 10.89 -19.67 -2.46
N ALA A 594 11.82 -19.85 -3.39
CA ALA A 594 12.51 -18.74 -4.03
C ALA A 594 13.19 -19.14 -5.34
N LEU A 595 13.35 -18.16 -6.23
CA LEU A 595 14.35 -18.22 -7.31
C LEU A 595 15.70 -17.76 -6.75
N VAL A 596 16.81 -18.26 -7.27
CA VAL A 596 18.15 -17.91 -6.77
C VAL A 596 18.75 -16.77 -7.60
N ALA A 597 19.12 -15.67 -6.94
CA ALA A 597 19.84 -14.57 -7.58
C ALA A 597 21.27 -15.00 -7.94
N ARG A 598 21.80 -14.49 -9.06
CA ARG A 598 23.23 -14.63 -9.37
C ARG A 598 24.08 -13.78 -8.39
N PRO A 599 25.30 -14.21 -8.03
CA PRO A 599 26.08 -13.59 -6.96
C PRO A 599 26.34 -12.07 -7.13
N ASP A 600 26.47 -11.61 -8.37
CA ASP A 600 26.75 -10.23 -8.78
C ASP A 600 25.50 -9.38 -9.07
N ALA A 601 24.30 -9.98 -9.03
CA ALA A 601 23.05 -9.25 -9.24
C ALA A 601 22.56 -8.51 -7.98
N TYR A 602 23.29 -8.54 -6.86
CA TYR A 602 22.90 -7.83 -5.65
C TYR A 602 24.08 -7.09 -5.02
N SER A 603 23.85 -5.87 -4.55
CA SER A 603 24.77 -5.18 -3.64
C SER A 603 24.04 -4.66 -2.41
N ARG A 604 24.76 -4.50 -1.28
CA ARG A 604 24.17 -3.89 -0.07
C ARG A 604 23.85 -2.41 -0.26
N GLU A 605 24.53 -1.74 -1.20
CA GLU A 605 24.35 -0.32 -1.47
C GLU A 605 23.14 -0.06 -2.37
N GLU A 606 22.94 -0.87 -3.41
CA GLU A 606 21.97 -0.64 -4.51
C GLU A 606 20.87 -1.71 -4.59
N GLY A 607 20.94 -2.78 -3.81
CA GLY A 607 19.97 -3.87 -3.81
C GLY A 607 20.08 -4.76 -5.05
N LEU A 608 18.97 -5.43 -5.38
CA LEU A 608 18.87 -6.37 -6.50
C LEU A 608 18.76 -5.62 -7.83
N ARG A 609 19.59 -6.03 -8.78
CA ARG A 609 19.84 -5.41 -10.07
C ARG A 609 18.83 -5.83 -11.14
N ALA A 610 17.54 -5.56 -10.90
CA ALA A 610 16.41 -6.04 -11.73
C ALA A 610 15.59 -4.93 -12.47
N TRP A 611 16.14 -3.73 -12.57
CA TRP A 611 15.59 -2.50 -13.16
C TRP A 611 16.13 -2.04 -14.53
#